data_AF-A0A523XNF1-F1
#
_entry.id   AF-A0A523XNF1-F1
#
_cell.length_a   1.000
_cell.length_b   1.000
_cell.length_c   1.000
_cell.angle_alpha   90.00
_cell.angle_beta   90.00
_cell.angle_gamma   90.00
#
_symmetry.space_group_name_H-M   'P 1'
#
loop_
_entity.id
_entity.type
_entity.pdbx_description
1 polymer ?
#
loop_
_entity_poly.entity_id
_entity_poly.type
_entity_poly.pdbx_seq_one_letter_code
_entity_poly.pdbx_strand_id
1 'polypeptide(L)'
;MIMFAPITLGAAHSFAHEGMKTNTKLNLDNVVYISEQFLKNSTTEDCIYLTEALNKSVSENLLPSDKEEDDFNSFLEIHKHERINLHEYTNFYKGRDLIFHELSHKYQITLKYGYTTFLRAFEENQNFRKSITQTYITLLSEKRDTHIAKRFGNEIASYVNKEAKEVVKAGGVFTDDGRTKIKELDTYLRTSQDTQINPGTTADITATTVFLALLQGYRP
;
A
#
# COMPACT_ATOMS: atom_id res chain seq x y z
N MET A 1 2.26 -8.72 2.26
CA MET A 1 3.36 -9.12 3.18
C MET A 1 4.59 -8.22 3.06
N ILE A 2 5.07 -7.92 1.84
CA ILE A 2 6.30 -7.15 1.60
C ILE A 2 6.29 -5.73 2.21
N MET A 3 5.13 -5.08 2.29
CA MET A 3 5.01 -3.77 2.96
C MET A 3 5.20 -3.86 4.48
N PHE A 4 4.82 -4.97 5.12
CA PHE A 4 4.80 -5.09 6.58
C PHE A 4 6.17 -5.34 7.19
N ALA A 5 7.05 -6.07 6.52
CA ALA A 5 8.33 -6.45 7.11
C ALA A 5 9.21 -5.23 7.46
N PRO A 6 9.49 -4.27 6.56
CA PRO A 6 10.35 -3.13 6.88
C PRO A 6 9.70 -2.16 7.88
N ILE A 7 8.39 -1.94 7.78
CA ILE A 7 7.66 -1.06 8.72
C ILE A 7 7.60 -1.66 10.13
N THR A 8 7.47 -2.98 10.24
CA THR A 8 7.50 -3.68 11.54
C THR A 8 8.87 -3.56 12.18
N LEU A 9 9.95 -3.74 11.40
CA LEU A 9 11.32 -3.54 11.88
C LEU A 9 11.56 -2.10 12.34
N GLY A 10 11.09 -1.11 11.58
CA GLY A 10 11.18 0.31 11.96
C GLY A 10 10.42 0.64 13.24
N ALA A 11 9.21 0.10 13.41
CA ALA A 11 8.42 0.27 14.62
C ALA A 11 9.09 -0.41 15.83
N ALA A 12 9.54 -1.66 15.67
CA ALA A 12 10.22 -2.42 16.72
C ALA A 12 11.52 -1.73 17.17
N HIS A 13 12.32 -1.24 16.23
CA HIS A 13 13.53 -0.48 16.53
C HIS A 13 13.21 0.80 17.31
N SER A 14 12.17 1.53 16.92
CA SER A 14 11.73 2.74 17.64
C SER A 14 11.32 2.43 19.09
N PHE A 15 10.53 1.37 19.29
CA PHE A 15 10.15 0.93 20.65
C PHE A 15 11.34 0.50 21.51
N ALA A 16 12.34 -0.17 20.91
CA ALA A 16 13.52 -0.62 21.65
C ALA A 16 14.37 0.57 22.14
N HIS A 17 14.45 1.66 21.37
CA HIS A 17 15.30 2.81 21.68
C HIS A 17 14.62 3.88 22.53
N GLU A 18 13.32 4.12 22.34
CA GLU A 18 12.57 5.11 23.13
C GLU A 18 12.11 4.55 24.50
N GLY A 19 12.36 3.25 24.72
CA GLY A 19 11.76 2.45 25.77
C GLY A 19 10.29 2.18 25.43
N MET A 20 9.78 1.00 25.77
CA MET A 20 8.33 0.68 25.66
C MET A 20 7.51 1.53 26.64
N LYS A 21 7.50 2.85 26.45
CA LYS A 21 6.65 3.78 27.19
C LYS A 21 5.28 3.66 26.57
N THR A 22 4.43 2.86 27.21
CA THR A 22 3.07 2.54 26.80
C THR A 22 2.17 3.73 26.50
N ASN A 23 2.58 4.95 26.89
CA ASN A 23 1.84 6.20 26.69
C ASN A 23 2.46 7.18 25.68
N THR A 24 3.56 6.83 25.00
CA THR A 24 4.17 7.71 24.00
C THR A 24 3.76 7.25 22.60
N LYS A 25 3.12 8.15 21.83
CA LYS A 25 2.82 7.89 20.41
C LYS A 25 4.13 7.69 19.65
N LEU A 26 4.15 6.71 18.75
CA LEU A 26 5.30 6.48 17.88
C LEU A 26 5.54 7.72 17.01
N ASN A 27 6.79 8.13 16.84
CA ASN A 27 7.13 9.09 15.80
C ASN A 27 7.12 8.36 14.44
N LEU A 28 6.04 8.50 13.67
CA LEU A 28 5.91 7.79 12.39
C LEU A 28 6.97 8.19 11.37
N ASP A 29 7.45 9.44 11.39
CA ASP A 29 8.53 9.88 10.51
C ASP A 29 9.83 9.14 10.82
N ASN A 30 10.12 8.93 12.11
CA ASN A 30 11.25 8.12 12.54
C ASN A 30 11.07 6.64 12.15
N VAL A 31 9.87 6.08 12.35
CA VAL A 31 9.56 4.70 11.97
C VAL A 31 9.83 4.46 10.49
N VAL A 32 9.27 5.28 9.59
CA VAL A 32 9.49 5.09 8.14
C VAL A 32 10.91 5.42 7.71
N TYR A 33 11.59 6.33 8.40
CA TYR A 33 13.01 6.58 8.18
C TYR A 33 13.85 5.33 8.48
N ILE A 34 13.64 4.69 9.64
CA ILE A 34 14.35 3.48 10.03
C ILE A 34 14.00 2.32 9.08
N SER A 35 12.73 2.19 8.67
CA SER A 35 12.32 1.18 7.68
C SER A 35 13.09 1.31 6.37
N GLU A 36 13.29 2.53 5.89
CA GLU A 36 14.14 2.78 4.70
C GLU A 36 15.61 2.39 4.97
N GLN A 37 16.13 2.65 6.17
CA GLN A 37 17.49 2.23 6.52
C GLN A 37 17.65 0.70 6.46
N PHE A 38 16.65 -0.07 6.90
CA PHE A 38 16.68 -1.52 6.75
C PHE A 38 16.74 -1.96 5.28
N LEU A 39 15.99 -1.30 4.39
CA LEU A 39 16.03 -1.58 2.95
C LEU A 39 17.38 -1.18 2.31
N LYS A 40 17.97 -0.06 2.74
CA LYS A 40 19.27 0.42 2.24
C LYS A 40 20.46 -0.43 2.72
N ASN A 41 20.34 -1.04 3.89
CA ASN A 41 21.37 -1.91 4.46
C ASN A 41 21.15 -3.40 4.17
N SER A 42 20.13 -3.75 3.37
CA SER A 42 19.95 -5.12 2.92
C SER A 42 21.04 -5.49 1.90
N THR A 43 21.11 -6.77 1.56
CA THR A 43 22.13 -7.37 0.71
C THR A 43 21.57 -7.78 -0.66
N THR A 44 22.47 -8.14 -1.56
CA THR A 44 22.12 -8.78 -2.84
C THR A 44 21.32 -10.07 -2.62
N GLU A 45 21.61 -10.82 -1.57
CA GLU A 45 20.90 -12.05 -1.23
C GLU A 45 19.44 -11.78 -0.85
N ASP A 46 19.16 -10.70 -0.12
CA ASP A 46 17.79 -10.27 0.18
C ASP A 46 17.00 -9.93 -1.11
N CYS A 47 17.64 -9.30 -2.08
CA CYS A 47 17.03 -9.04 -3.39
C CYS A 47 16.72 -10.33 -4.15
N ILE A 48 17.63 -11.31 -4.12
CA ILE A 48 17.41 -12.63 -4.74
C ILE A 48 16.22 -13.33 -4.08
N TYR A 49 16.19 -13.40 -2.75
CA TYR A 49 15.09 -14.04 -2.02
C TYR A 49 13.74 -13.35 -2.25
N LEU A 50 13.73 -12.02 -2.31
CA LEU A 50 12.51 -11.29 -2.65
C LEU A 50 12.05 -11.61 -4.08
N THR A 51 12.95 -11.58 -5.06
CA THR A 51 12.63 -11.92 -6.46
C THR A 51 12.11 -13.35 -6.58
N GLU A 52 12.73 -14.32 -5.91
CA GLU A 52 12.24 -15.70 -5.89
C GLU A 52 10.85 -15.82 -5.25
N ALA A 53 10.62 -15.13 -4.14
CA ALA A 53 9.32 -15.13 -3.46
C ALA A 53 8.23 -14.51 -4.34
N LEU A 54 8.55 -13.41 -5.05
CA LEU A 54 7.65 -12.77 -5.99
C LEU A 54 7.34 -13.70 -7.17
N ASN A 55 8.35 -14.28 -7.82
CA ASN A 55 8.15 -15.22 -8.93
C ASN A 55 7.32 -16.45 -8.54
N LYS A 56 7.41 -16.91 -7.28
CA LYS A 56 6.61 -18.03 -6.77
C LYS A 56 5.18 -17.65 -6.40
N SER A 57 4.96 -16.43 -5.94
CA SER A 57 3.69 -16.01 -5.32
C SER A 57 2.82 -15.15 -6.22
N VAL A 58 3.41 -14.53 -7.24
CA VAL A 58 2.76 -13.60 -8.15
C VAL A 58 2.54 -14.33 -9.48
N SER A 59 1.30 -14.33 -9.97
CA SER A 59 1.02 -14.93 -11.28
C SER A 59 1.74 -14.15 -12.38
N GLU A 60 2.01 -14.80 -13.52
CA GLU A 60 2.63 -14.19 -14.70
C GLU A 60 1.85 -12.95 -15.22
N ASN A 61 0.58 -12.80 -14.85
CA ASN A 61 -0.26 -11.65 -15.21
C ASN A 61 -0.21 -10.49 -14.18
N LEU A 62 0.65 -10.57 -13.17
CA LEU A 62 0.80 -9.59 -12.09
C LEU A 62 2.24 -9.10 -11.95
N LEU A 63 2.93 -9.01 -13.08
CA LEU A 63 4.29 -8.48 -13.25
C LEU A 63 4.46 -7.10 -12.60
N PRO A 64 5.70 -6.62 -12.37
CA PRO A 64 5.93 -5.32 -11.73
C PRO A 64 5.14 -4.18 -12.36
N SER A 65 4.87 -4.24 -13.66
CA SER A 65 4.02 -3.32 -14.42
C SER A 65 2.93 -4.06 -15.20
N ASP A 66 2.12 -3.29 -15.92
CA ASP A 66 1.14 -3.74 -16.90
C ASP A 66 1.76 -4.12 -18.27
N LYS A 67 3.09 -4.13 -18.40
CA LYS A 67 3.80 -4.54 -19.62
C LYS A 67 4.26 -5.99 -19.53
N GLU A 68 3.96 -6.78 -20.56
CA GLU A 68 4.33 -8.21 -20.66
C GLU A 68 5.84 -8.46 -20.60
N GLU A 69 6.66 -7.47 -20.96
CA GLU A 69 8.13 -7.57 -20.99
C GLU A 69 8.81 -7.26 -19.65
N ASP A 70 8.09 -6.69 -18.66
CA ASP A 70 8.67 -6.40 -17.35
C ASP A 70 8.62 -7.66 -16.47
N ASP A 71 9.75 -8.09 -15.93
CA ASP A 71 9.80 -9.19 -14.95
C ASP A 71 10.48 -8.77 -13.65
N PHE A 72 10.42 -9.62 -12.61
CA PHE A 72 11.11 -9.35 -11.35
C PHE A 72 12.63 -9.58 -11.41
N ASN A 73 13.13 -10.26 -12.45
CA ASN A 73 14.54 -10.63 -12.61
C ASN A 73 15.38 -9.51 -13.25
N SER A 74 14.74 -8.61 -14.00
CA SER A 74 15.39 -7.57 -14.81
C SER A 74 16.41 -6.77 -14.02
N PHE A 75 16.05 -6.34 -12.80
CA PHE A 75 16.99 -5.64 -11.93
C PHE A 75 18.22 -6.49 -11.57
N LEU A 76 18.04 -7.76 -11.23
CA LEU A 76 19.15 -8.66 -10.89
C LEU A 76 20.07 -8.90 -12.09
N GLU A 77 19.50 -9.08 -13.28
CA GLU A 77 20.27 -9.29 -14.51
C GLU A 77 21.09 -8.06 -14.91
N ILE A 78 20.50 -6.86 -14.83
CA ILE A 78 21.18 -5.60 -15.11
C ILE A 78 22.35 -5.38 -14.14
N HIS A 79 22.17 -5.72 -12.87
CA HIS A 79 23.13 -5.42 -11.80
C HIS A 79 23.91 -6.65 -11.29
N LYS A 80 24.01 -7.72 -12.08
CA LYS A 80 24.58 -9.03 -11.66
C LYS A 80 26.03 -9.03 -11.16
N HIS A 81 26.77 -7.94 -11.40
CA HIS A 81 28.16 -7.77 -10.95
C HIS A 81 28.33 -6.65 -9.92
N GLU A 82 27.22 -6.09 -9.44
CA GLU A 82 27.19 -4.99 -8.49
C GLU A 82 26.70 -5.47 -7.13
N ARG A 83 27.10 -4.76 -6.08
CA ARG A 83 26.45 -4.91 -4.78
C ARG A 83 25.19 -4.06 -4.81
N ILE A 84 24.05 -4.70 -4.58
CA ILE A 84 22.73 -4.08 -4.64
C ILE A 84 21.98 -4.31 -3.32
N ASN A 85 20.99 -3.46 -3.06
CA ASN A 85 20.10 -3.57 -1.90
C ASN A 85 18.61 -3.45 -2.30
N LEU A 86 17.72 -3.76 -1.36
CA LEU A 86 16.27 -3.78 -1.56
C LEU A 86 15.71 -2.38 -1.80
N HIS A 87 16.36 -1.33 -1.29
CA HIS A 87 15.96 0.04 -1.59
C HIS A 87 16.19 0.35 -3.08
N GLU A 88 17.34 -0.04 -3.65
CA GLU A 88 17.61 0.12 -5.09
C GLU A 88 16.66 -0.73 -5.93
N TYR A 89 16.44 -2.00 -5.53
CA TYR A 89 15.48 -2.90 -6.18
C TYR A 89 14.07 -2.28 -6.25
N THR A 90 13.54 -1.84 -5.10
CA THR A 90 12.20 -1.26 -5.04
C THR A 90 12.13 0.09 -5.76
N ASN A 91 13.21 0.88 -5.73
CA ASN A 91 13.31 2.13 -6.49
C ASN A 91 13.33 1.90 -8.01
N PHE A 92 13.88 0.78 -8.50
CA PHE A 92 13.83 0.41 -9.91
C PHE A 92 12.40 0.16 -10.40
N TYR A 93 11.55 -0.46 -9.58
CA TYR A 93 10.16 -0.78 -9.93
C TYR A 93 9.12 0.25 -9.45
N LYS A 94 9.52 1.34 -8.78
CA LYS A 94 8.61 2.33 -8.16
C LYS A 94 7.58 2.95 -9.11
N GLY A 95 7.94 3.12 -10.39
CA GLY A 95 7.05 3.74 -11.38
C GLY A 95 5.97 2.79 -11.89
N ARG A 96 6.09 1.50 -11.55
CA ARG A 96 5.32 0.39 -12.09
C ARG A 96 4.36 -0.21 -11.06
N ASP A 97 4.76 -0.24 -9.79
CA ASP A 97 3.96 -0.76 -8.68
C ASP A 97 3.95 0.23 -7.49
N LEU A 98 2.77 0.52 -6.94
CA LEU A 98 2.65 1.40 -5.77
C LEU A 98 3.23 0.80 -4.50
N ILE A 99 3.30 -0.52 -4.36
CA ILE A 99 3.97 -1.17 -3.23
C ILE A 99 5.47 -0.88 -3.26
N PHE A 100 6.09 -1.00 -4.43
CA PHE A 100 7.51 -0.66 -4.60
C PHE A 100 7.75 0.85 -4.47
N HIS A 101 6.80 1.67 -4.91
CA HIS A 101 6.82 3.11 -4.61
C HIS A 101 6.84 3.36 -3.11
N GLU A 102 5.93 2.76 -2.33
CA GLU A 102 5.88 2.94 -0.88
C GLU A 102 7.18 2.53 -0.18
N LEU A 103 7.73 1.37 -0.54
CA LEU A 103 8.98 0.86 0.04
C LEU A 103 10.17 1.77 -0.25
N SER A 104 10.26 2.35 -1.44
CA SER A 104 11.35 3.27 -1.83
C SER A 104 11.09 4.74 -1.44
N HIS A 105 9.89 5.08 -0.98
CA HIS A 105 9.49 6.47 -0.66
C HIS A 105 8.95 6.60 0.77
N LYS A 106 9.46 5.80 1.71
CA LYS A 106 9.14 5.92 3.14
C LYS A 106 7.63 5.90 3.43
N TYR A 107 6.88 5.05 2.74
CA TYR A 107 5.44 4.87 2.94
C TYR A 107 4.64 6.18 2.76
N GLN A 108 5.03 7.03 1.81
CA GLN A 108 4.46 8.36 1.64
C GLN A 108 2.94 8.35 1.41
N ILE A 109 2.41 7.44 0.61
CA ILE A 109 0.97 7.32 0.32
C ILE A 109 0.24 6.86 1.59
N THR A 110 0.78 5.85 2.27
CA THR A 110 0.27 5.35 3.54
C THR A 110 0.15 6.48 4.56
N LEU A 111 1.19 7.28 4.77
CA LEU A 111 1.15 8.36 5.76
C LEU A 111 0.28 9.54 5.32
N LYS A 112 0.53 10.05 4.10
CA LYS A 112 -0.10 11.28 3.60
C LYS A 112 -1.60 11.14 3.40
N TYR A 113 -2.04 10.01 2.83
CA TYR A 113 -3.44 9.82 2.48
C TYR A 113 -4.11 8.82 3.42
N GLY A 114 -3.47 7.68 3.66
CA GLY A 114 -4.04 6.61 4.49
C GLY A 114 -4.22 7.06 5.93
N TYR A 115 -3.12 7.24 6.65
CA TYR A 115 -3.08 7.52 8.08
C TYR A 115 -3.79 8.83 8.41
N THR A 116 -3.56 9.88 7.61
CA THR A 116 -4.26 11.16 7.77
C THR A 116 -5.78 11.02 7.65
N THR A 117 -6.27 10.25 6.67
CA THR A 117 -7.72 10.00 6.51
C THR A 117 -8.27 9.17 7.66
N PHE A 118 -7.57 8.10 8.04
CA PHE A 118 -7.97 7.23 9.14
C PHE A 118 -8.11 8.03 10.43
N LEU A 119 -7.10 8.84 10.76
CA LEU A 119 -7.05 9.65 11.97
C LEU A 119 -8.25 10.60 12.04
N ARG A 120 -8.45 11.41 11.00
CA ARG A 120 -9.57 12.36 10.92
C ARG A 120 -10.92 11.65 11.06
N ALA A 121 -11.12 10.59 10.27
CA ALA A 121 -12.36 9.83 10.27
C ALA A 121 -12.66 9.22 11.64
N PHE A 122 -11.63 8.70 12.33
CA PHE A 122 -11.77 8.10 13.64
C PHE A 122 -12.03 9.14 14.73
N GLU A 123 -11.27 10.24 14.74
CA GLU A 123 -11.44 11.30 15.74
C GLU A 123 -12.83 11.93 15.69
N GLU A 124 -13.36 12.16 14.49
CA GLU A 124 -14.68 12.77 14.29
C GLU A 124 -15.85 11.82 14.61
N ASN A 125 -15.70 10.51 14.38
CA ASN A 125 -16.83 9.58 14.39
C ASN A 125 -16.72 8.46 15.43
N GLN A 126 -15.55 8.29 16.04
CA GLN A 126 -15.22 7.21 16.98
C GLN A 126 -15.63 5.81 16.48
N ASN A 127 -15.53 5.59 15.16
CA ASN A 127 -15.98 4.37 14.51
C ASN A 127 -14.85 3.79 13.66
N PHE A 128 -14.20 2.74 14.18
CA PHE A 128 -13.04 2.12 13.54
C PHE A 128 -13.36 1.58 12.15
N ARG A 129 -14.48 0.85 11.99
CA ARG A 129 -14.87 0.25 10.71
C ARG A 129 -15.12 1.31 9.64
N LYS A 130 -15.89 2.36 9.96
CA LYS A 130 -16.10 3.47 9.02
C LYS A 130 -14.79 4.18 8.70
N SER A 131 -13.89 4.34 9.65
CA SER A 131 -12.56 4.94 9.42
C SER A 131 -11.74 4.13 8.43
N ILE A 132 -11.75 2.79 8.53
CA ILE A 132 -11.11 1.89 7.55
C ILE A 132 -11.77 2.05 6.17
N THR A 133 -13.10 1.99 6.08
CA THR A 133 -13.81 2.12 4.81
C THR A 133 -13.52 3.46 4.14
N GLN A 134 -13.54 4.55 4.90
CA GLN A 134 -13.21 5.88 4.38
C GLN A 134 -11.75 5.95 3.90
N THR A 135 -10.83 5.35 4.65
CA THR A 135 -9.41 5.29 4.29
C THR A 135 -9.21 4.55 2.99
N TYR A 136 -9.82 3.36 2.84
CA TYR A 136 -9.76 2.56 1.62
C TYR A 136 -10.23 3.33 0.39
N ILE A 137 -11.42 3.93 0.49
CA ILE A 137 -12.01 4.71 -0.62
C ILE A 137 -11.17 5.93 -0.96
N THR A 138 -10.63 6.62 0.06
CA THR A 138 -9.78 7.80 -0.17
C THR A 138 -8.48 7.40 -0.87
N LEU A 139 -7.82 6.32 -0.43
CA LEU A 139 -6.63 5.79 -1.11
C LEU A 139 -6.91 5.40 -2.57
N LEU A 140 -8.02 4.69 -2.81
CA LEU A 140 -8.46 4.30 -4.15
C LEU A 140 -8.75 5.50 -5.06
N SER A 141 -9.18 6.63 -4.47
CA SER A 141 -9.43 7.89 -5.18
C SER A 141 -8.14 8.67 -5.47
N GLU A 142 -7.12 8.58 -4.62
CA GLU A 142 -5.89 9.36 -4.75
C GLU A 142 -4.89 8.74 -5.74
N LYS A 143 -4.84 7.41 -5.79
CA LYS A 143 -3.92 6.66 -6.66
C LYS A 143 -4.66 5.57 -7.43
N ARG A 144 -4.30 5.41 -8.70
CA ARG A 144 -4.80 4.31 -9.54
C ARG A 144 -4.21 3.00 -9.03
N ASP A 145 -5.05 2.00 -8.82
CA ASP A 145 -4.63 0.72 -8.25
C ASP A 145 -3.80 -0.09 -9.25
N THR A 146 -2.55 -0.38 -8.90
CA THR A 146 -1.62 -1.10 -9.78
C THR A 146 -1.97 -2.57 -9.93
N HIS A 147 -2.62 -3.20 -8.95
CA HIS A 147 -3.12 -4.58 -9.10
C HIS A 147 -4.27 -4.65 -10.11
N ILE A 148 -5.15 -3.64 -10.14
CA ILE A 148 -6.16 -3.53 -11.22
C ILE A 148 -5.48 -3.29 -12.56
N ALA A 149 -4.54 -2.34 -12.64
CA ALA A 149 -3.89 -1.99 -13.90
C ALA A 149 -3.20 -3.19 -14.55
N LYS A 150 -2.50 -4.01 -13.75
CA LYS A 150 -1.83 -5.24 -14.21
C LYS A 150 -2.79 -6.29 -14.76
N ARG A 151 -3.94 -6.47 -14.08
CA ARG A 151 -4.86 -7.56 -14.40
C ARG A 151 -5.94 -7.19 -15.43
N PHE A 152 -6.33 -5.91 -15.48
CA PHE A 152 -7.49 -5.42 -16.23
C PHE A 152 -7.16 -4.18 -17.09
N GLY A 153 -5.91 -3.71 -17.07
CA GLY A 153 -5.47 -2.56 -17.86
C GLY A 153 -5.73 -1.20 -17.19
N ASN A 154 -5.02 -0.18 -17.69
CA ASN A 154 -5.05 1.18 -17.16
C ASN A 154 -6.42 1.86 -17.30
N GLU A 155 -7.21 1.50 -18.30
CA GLU A 155 -8.54 2.09 -18.50
C GLU A 155 -9.48 1.72 -17.34
N ILE A 156 -9.54 0.43 -16.99
CA ILE A 156 -10.35 -0.06 -15.86
C ILE A 156 -9.82 0.51 -14.54
N ALA A 157 -8.49 0.52 -14.33
CA ALA A 157 -7.90 1.14 -13.13
C ALA A 157 -8.24 2.64 -13.02
N SER A 158 -8.29 3.36 -14.14
CA SER A 158 -8.65 4.79 -14.18
C SER A 158 -10.14 5.01 -13.94
N TYR A 159 -10.99 4.13 -14.46
CA TYR A 159 -12.43 4.15 -14.20
C TYR A 159 -12.72 3.95 -12.70
N VAL A 160 -12.18 2.89 -12.09
CA VAL A 160 -12.35 2.61 -10.66
C VAL A 160 -11.85 3.77 -9.79
N ASN A 161 -10.69 4.36 -10.12
CA ASN A 161 -10.18 5.54 -9.43
C ASN A 161 -11.14 6.74 -9.53
N LYS A 162 -11.73 6.96 -10.71
CA LYS A 162 -12.70 8.04 -10.93
C LYS A 162 -13.97 7.82 -10.11
N GLU A 163 -14.54 6.62 -10.12
CA GLU A 163 -15.72 6.31 -9.32
C GLU A 163 -15.44 6.49 -7.81
N ALA A 164 -14.27 6.06 -7.33
CA ALA A 164 -13.84 6.31 -5.95
C ALA A 164 -13.75 7.82 -5.62
N LYS A 165 -13.32 8.67 -6.56
CA LYS A 165 -13.34 10.14 -6.37
C LYS A 165 -14.76 10.67 -6.24
N GLU A 166 -15.71 10.15 -7.02
CA GLU A 166 -17.12 10.55 -6.88
C GLU A 166 -17.71 10.12 -5.54
N VAL A 167 -17.31 8.95 -5.02
CA VAL A 167 -17.66 8.54 -3.66
C VAL A 167 -17.12 9.52 -2.61
N VAL A 168 -15.85 9.93 -2.70
CA VAL A 168 -15.24 10.90 -1.76
C VAL A 168 -15.96 12.25 -1.84
N LYS A 169 -16.24 12.75 -3.05
CA LYS A 169 -16.98 14.01 -3.26
C LYS A 169 -18.38 13.99 -2.63
N ALA A 170 -19.05 12.84 -2.68
CA ALA A 170 -20.36 12.64 -2.06
C ALA A 170 -20.32 12.57 -0.52
N GLY A 171 -19.14 12.63 0.11
CA GLY A 171 -18.97 12.53 1.57
C GLY A 171 -18.64 11.12 2.07
N GLY A 172 -18.37 10.19 1.16
CA GLY A 172 -17.86 8.85 1.47
C GLY A 172 -18.80 8.03 2.36
N VAL A 173 -18.24 7.28 3.30
CA VAL A 173 -19.02 6.36 4.15
C VAL A 173 -19.96 7.09 5.12
N PHE A 174 -19.78 8.40 5.31
CA PHE A 174 -20.48 9.18 6.33
C PHE A 174 -21.82 9.75 5.85
N THR A 175 -22.04 9.87 4.54
CA THR A 175 -23.31 10.36 3.96
C THR A 175 -24.13 9.23 3.32
N ASP A 176 -25.43 9.45 3.13
CA ASP A 176 -26.29 8.47 2.42
C ASP A 176 -25.93 8.37 0.94
N ASP A 177 -25.64 9.49 0.28
CA ASP A 177 -25.22 9.52 -1.13
C ASP A 177 -23.89 8.78 -1.32
N GLY A 178 -22.89 9.08 -0.47
CA GLY A 178 -21.60 8.39 -0.52
C GLY A 178 -21.73 6.89 -0.23
N ARG A 179 -22.59 6.47 0.72
CA ARG A 179 -22.88 5.04 0.95
C ARG A 179 -23.57 4.38 -0.24
N THR A 180 -24.45 5.08 -0.95
CA THR A 180 -25.07 4.58 -2.19
C THR A 180 -24.01 4.36 -3.26
N LYS A 181 -23.14 5.35 -3.50
CA LYS A 181 -22.03 5.24 -4.46
C LYS A 181 -21.02 4.15 -4.11
N ILE A 182 -20.75 3.93 -2.81
CA ILE A 182 -19.92 2.80 -2.36
C ILE A 182 -20.53 1.47 -2.79
N LYS A 183 -21.85 1.30 -2.64
CA LYS A 183 -22.54 0.07 -3.04
C LYS A 183 -22.53 -0.12 -4.56
N GLU A 184 -22.70 0.96 -5.32
CA GLU A 184 -22.61 0.93 -6.78
C GLU A 184 -21.21 0.50 -7.24
N LEU A 185 -20.16 1.11 -6.66
CA LEU A 185 -18.78 0.75 -6.94
C LEU A 185 -18.45 -0.70 -6.53
N ASP A 186 -18.84 -1.13 -5.32
CA ASP A 186 -18.63 -2.51 -4.87
C ASP A 186 -19.36 -3.51 -5.76
N THR A 187 -20.58 -3.17 -6.22
CA THR A 187 -21.32 -3.99 -7.20
C THR A 187 -20.53 -4.11 -8.49
N TYR A 188 -20.10 -2.99 -9.08
CA TYR A 188 -19.28 -3.00 -10.30
C TYR A 188 -18.03 -3.87 -10.16
N LEU A 189 -17.31 -3.76 -9.05
CA LEU A 189 -16.09 -4.55 -8.79
C LEU A 189 -16.37 -6.05 -8.68
N ARG A 190 -17.58 -6.45 -8.26
CA ARG A 190 -17.99 -7.86 -8.11
C ARG A 190 -18.63 -8.44 -9.36
N THR A 191 -19.31 -7.63 -10.16
CA THR A 191 -20.10 -8.08 -11.32
C THR A 191 -19.41 -7.84 -12.66
N SER A 192 -18.20 -7.28 -12.66
CA SER A 192 -17.36 -7.17 -13.85
C SER A 192 -17.13 -8.55 -14.49
N GLN A 193 -17.20 -8.60 -15.82
CA GLN A 193 -17.20 -9.82 -16.64
C GLN A 193 -16.20 -10.89 -16.17
N ASP A 194 -16.69 -12.13 -16.08
CA ASP A 194 -16.04 -13.43 -15.80
C ASP A 194 -15.11 -13.53 -14.56
N THR A 195 -14.61 -12.42 -14.02
CA THR A 195 -13.74 -12.37 -12.83
C THR A 195 -13.93 -11.07 -12.04
N GLN A 196 -13.89 -11.19 -10.71
CA GLN A 196 -13.97 -10.08 -9.78
C GLN A 196 -12.76 -9.13 -9.94
N ILE A 197 -13.02 -7.83 -10.09
CA ILE A 197 -11.98 -6.79 -10.03
C ILE A 197 -11.62 -6.52 -8.57
N ASN A 198 -10.37 -6.76 -8.21
CA ASN A 198 -9.86 -6.53 -6.86
C ASN A 198 -8.86 -5.37 -6.84
N PRO A 199 -9.17 -4.23 -6.19
CA PRO A 199 -8.20 -3.20 -5.87
C PRO A 199 -7.25 -3.64 -4.74
N GLY A 200 -6.36 -4.59 -5.08
CA GLY A 200 -5.49 -5.31 -4.15
C GLY A 200 -4.38 -4.43 -3.57
N THR A 201 -3.75 -3.59 -4.38
CA THR A 201 -2.69 -2.70 -3.90
C THR A 201 -3.24 -1.66 -2.92
N THR A 202 -4.43 -1.13 -3.18
CA THR A 202 -5.15 -0.24 -2.26
C THR A 202 -5.45 -0.94 -0.93
N ALA A 203 -5.83 -2.22 -0.98
CA ALA A 203 -6.07 -3.01 0.22
C ALA A 203 -4.78 -3.18 1.06
N ASP A 204 -3.64 -3.46 0.43
CA ASP A 204 -2.34 -3.57 1.11
C ASP A 204 -1.92 -2.26 1.81
N ILE A 205 -2.08 -1.12 1.13
CA ILE A 205 -1.80 0.21 1.71
C ILE A 205 -2.77 0.53 2.85
N THR A 206 -4.05 0.17 2.70
CA THR A 206 -5.05 0.31 3.76
C THR A 206 -4.69 -0.53 4.97
N ALA A 207 -4.30 -1.80 4.78
CA ALA A 207 -3.90 -2.69 5.86
C ALA A 207 -2.64 -2.17 6.57
N THR A 208 -1.67 -1.63 5.82
CA THR A 208 -0.48 -0.98 6.39
C THR A 208 -0.85 0.26 7.21
N THR A 209 -1.81 1.06 6.74
CA THR A 209 -2.35 2.20 7.49
C THR A 209 -2.98 1.76 8.81
N VAL A 210 -3.84 0.73 8.76
CA VAL A 210 -4.50 0.19 9.95
C VAL A 210 -3.48 -0.37 10.94
N PHE A 211 -2.44 -1.05 10.46
CA PHE A 211 -1.34 -1.52 11.30
C PHE A 211 -0.67 -0.37 12.06
N LEU A 212 -0.30 0.72 11.38
CA LEU A 212 0.26 1.91 12.03
C LEU A 212 -0.71 2.53 13.03
N ALA A 213 -2.01 2.59 12.72
CA ALA A 213 -3.02 3.06 13.68
C ALA A 213 -3.10 2.18 14.93
N LEU A 214 -3.07 0.85 14.78
CA LEU A 214 -3.06 -0.07 15.91
C LEU A 214 -1.82 0.13 16.80
N LEU A 215 -0.64 0.30 16.19
CA LEU A 215 0.60 0.61 16.91
C LEU A 215 0.54 1.96 17.65
N GLN A 216 -0.25 2.91 17.14
CA GLN A 216 -0.48 4.22 17.73
C GLN A 216 -1.57 4.23 18.82
N GLY A 217 -2.12 3.06 19.17
CA GLY A 217 -3.09 2.92 20.26
C GLY A 217 -4.56 2.98 19.83
N TYR A 218 -4.87 3.15 18.54
CA TYR A 218 -6.26 3.11 18.07
C TYR A 218 -6.81 1.67 18.16
N ARG A 219 -8.09 1.51 18.48
CA ARG A 219 -8.72 0.19 18.72
C ARG A 219 -10.08 0.05 18.01
N PRO A 220 -10.46 -1.17 17.55
CA PRO A 220 -11.75 -1.47 16.93
C PRO A 220 -12.99 -1.24 17.78
#